data_AF-A0A5J4WN77-F1
#
_entry.id   AF-A0A5J4WN77-F1
#
_cell.length_a   1.000
_cell.length_b   1.000
_cell.length_c   1.000
_cell.angle_alpha   90.00
_cell.angle_beta   90.00
_cell.angle_gamma   90.00
#
_symmetry.space_group_name_H-M   'P 1'
#
loop_
_entity.id
_entity.type
_entity.pdbx_description
1 polymer ?
#
loop_
_entity_poly.entity_id
_entity_poly.type
_entity_poly.pdbx_seq_one_letter_code
_entity_poly.pdbx_strand_id
1 'polypeptide(L)'
;MGVPIGDLNNTKSITVIYKKSHMKLQFIDAENLFDPMTLKACVKDYGDKSEHKDVFPYEIINSKNWKEILMKTEPFEQKDFKSQLKGGYIITKDEYDQYLIDFKRFTNKLDYLKYYNINDIEIMVKPLMNLIDTFEQFNIDVLHYISIASYAYATNHYLTYFPSQFNLENDTNSVSRINAKQVQDLSQQAKA
;
A
#
# COMPACT_ATOMS: atom_id res chain seq x y z
N MET A 1 3.40 27.68 -21.57
CA MET A 1 4.00 27.49 -20.24
C MET A 1 3.31 26.30 -19.60
N GLY A 2 4.05 25.25 -19.25
CA GLY A 2 3.50 24.01 -18.72
C GLY A 2 3.08 24.19 -17.26
N VAL A 3 1.85 23.78 -16.95
CA VAL A 3 1.38 23.68 -15.57
C VAL A 3 2.23 22.61 -14.86
N PRO A 4 2.80 22.88 -13.67
CA PRO A 4 3.51 21.86 -12.91
C PRO A 4 2.54 20.71 -12.58
N ILE A 5 2.99 19.47 -12.74
CA ILE A 5 2.27 18.23 -12.38
C ILE A 5 2.24 18.11 -10.84
N GLY A 6 1.66 19.08 -10.15
CA GLY A 6 1.88 19.25 -8.72
C GLY A 6 0.84 20.06 -7.95
N ASP A 7 -0.25 20.51 -8.58
CA ASP A 7 -1.42 20.94 -7.79
C ASP A 7 -2.29 19.70 -7.53
N LEU A 8 -1.87 18.93 -6.52
CA LEU A 8 -2.08 17.49 -6.36
C LEU A 8 -3.05 17.16 -5.23
N ASN A 9 -3.94 18.07 -4.84
CA ASN A 9 -4.78 17.86 -3.67
C ASN A 9 -5.88 16.78 -3.84
N ASN A 10 -6.09 16.23 -5.05
CA ASN A 10 -7.18 15.27 -5.33
C ASN A 10 -6.93 14.30 -6.53
N THR A 11 -5.71 14.18 -7.06
CA THR A 11 -5.50 13.39 -8.29
C THR A 11 -5.38 11.89 -7.97
N LYS A 12 -6.50 11.16 -8.09
CA LYS A 12 -6.59 9.72 -7.75
C LYS A 12 -5.94 8.77 -8.76
N SER A 13 -5.77 9.22 -10.01
CA SER A 13 -5.03 8.49 -11.04
C SER A 13 -4.50 9.39 -12.16
N ILE A 14 -3.47 8.92 -12.87
CA ILE A 14 -2.90 9.54 -14.06
C ILE A 14 -2.98 8.53 -15.20
N THR A 15 -3.53 8.93 -16.35
CA THR A 15 -3.55 8.08 -17.56
C THR A 15 -2.61 8.62 -18.62
N VAL A 16 -1.63 7.81 -19.00
CA VAL A 16 -0.69 8.08 -20.09
C VAL A 16 -1.16 7.37 -21.35
N ILE A 17 -1.35 8.14 -22.43
CA ILE A 17 -1.83 7.61 -23.72
C ILE A 17 -0.71 7.70 -24.76
N TYR A 18 -0.28 6.56 -25.29
CA TYR A 18 0.65 6.53 -26.40
C TYR A 18 -0.07 6.78 -27.72
N LYS A 19 0.09 8.00 -28.27
CA LYS A 19 -0.70 8.50 -29.41
C LYS A 19 -0.69 7.62 -30.66
N LYS A 20 0.39 6.86 -30.92
CA LYS A 20 0.52 6.05 -32.14
C LYS A 20 -0.24 4.72 -32.08
N SER A 21 -0.22 4.04 -30.93
CA SER A 21 -0.93 2.76 -30.77
C SER A 21 -2.27 2.90 -30.04
N HIS A 22 -2.60 4.09 -29.56
CA HIS A 22 -3.74 4.35 -28.67
C HIS A 22 -3.72 3.54 -27.36
N MET A 23 -2.57 2.94 -27.00
CA MET A 23 -2.39 2.25 -25.72
C MET A 23 -2.52 3.24 -24.56
N LYS A 24 -3.20 2.80 -23.49
CA LYS A 24 -3.41 3.58 -22.27
C LYS A 24 -2.75 2.84 -21.11
N LEU A 25 -1.94 3.57 -20.34
CA LEU A 25 -1.38 3.10 -19.07
C LEU A 25 -1.92 4.00 -17.96
N GLN A 26 -2.60 3.41 -16.99
CA GLN A 26 -3.16 4.14 -15.85
C GLN A 26 -2.31 3.88 -14.61
N PHE A 27 -1.91 4.95 -13.94
CA PHE A 27 -1.24 4.94 -12.65
C PHE A 27 -2.28 5.37 -11.63
N ILE A 28 -2.65 4.46 -10.74
CA ILE A 28 -3.62 4.72 -9.68
C ILE A 28 -2.83 4.82 -8.38
N ASP A 29 -3.12 5.85 -7.59
CA ASP A 29 -2.58 5.93 -6.24
C ASP A 29 -3.38 4.97 -5.35
N ALA A 30 -2.67 3.96 -4.83
CA ALA A 30 -3.26 2.89 -4.06
C ALA A 30 -3.84 3.37 -2.72
N GLU A 31 -3.38 4.51 -2.17
CA GLU A 31 -4.01 5.11 -0.99
C GLU A 31 -5.45 5.57 -1.26
N ASN A 32 -5.90 5.66 -2.51
CA ASN A 32 -7.32 5.91 -2.79
C ASN A 32 -8.19 4.67 -2.61
N LEU A 33 -7.60 3.48 -2.65
CA LEU A 33 -8.26 2.18 -2.50
C LEU A 33 -8.28 1.71 -1.05
N PHE A 34 -7.58 2.41 -0.16
CA PHE A 34 -7.54 2.18 1.28
C PHE A 34 -7.95 3.46 2.01
N ASP A 35 -8.35 3.34 3.27
CA ASP A 35 -8.36 4.54 4.12
C ASP A 35 -6.90 5.01 4.33
N PRO A 36 -6.64 6.33 4.48
CA PRO A 36 -5.29 6.84 4.69
C PRO A 36 -4.59 6.11 5.85
N MET A 37 -3.66 5.21 5.52
CA MET A 37 -2.99 4.35 6.49
C MET A 37 -1.53 4.13 6.14
N THR A 38 -0.71 3.92 7.16
CA THR A 38 0.68 3.52 6.93
C THR A 38 0.75 2.06 6.50
N LEU A 39 1.75 1.70 5.70
CA LEU A 39 1.96 0.30 5.33
C LEU A 39 2.17 -0.62 6.56
N LYS A 40 2.71 -0.11 7.67
CA LYS A 40 2.81 -0.86 8.95
C LYS A 40 1.44 -1.18 9.54
N ALA A 41 0.48 -0.26 9.42
CA ALA A 41 -0.90 -0.51 9.82
C ALA A 41 -1.57 -1.51 8.87
N CYS A 42 -1.30 -1.41 7.57
CA CYS A 42 -1.78 -2.36 6.57
C CYS A 42 -1.34 -3.81 6.88
N VAL A 43 -0.07 -4.04 7.22
CA VAL A 43 0.41 -5.37 7.69
C VAL A 43 -0.36 -5.85 8.91
N LYS A 44 -0.64 -4.95 9.86
CA LYS A 44 -1.35 -5.32 11.10
C LYS A 44 -2.81 -5.73 10.83
N ASP A 45 -3.46 -5.04 9.90
CA ASP A 45 -4.90 -5.19 9.66
C ASP A 45 -5.20 -6.27 8.60
N TYR A 46 -4.32 -6.44 7.61
CA TYR A 46 -4.50 -7.33 6.46
C TYR A 46 -3.39 -8.36 6.27
N GLY A 47 -2.25 -8.20 6.95
CA GLY A 47 -1.08 -9.06 6.78
C GLY A 47 -1.12 -10.33 7.62
N ASP A 48 -0.26 -11.27 7.25
CA ASP A 48 -0.07 -12.52 7.98
C ASP A 48 0.78 -12.28 9.25
N LYS A 49 0.67 -13.16 10.25
CA LYS A 49 1.42 -13.03 11.52
C LYS A 49 2.95 -13.05 11.35
N SER A 50 3.45 -13.53 10.21
CA SER A 50 4.87 -13.59 9.87
C SER A 50 5.38 -12.35 9.14
N GLU A 51 4.48 -11.49 8.66
CA GLU A 51 4.86 -10.29 7.92
C GLU A 51 5.25 -9.18 8.87
N HIS A 52 6.33 -8.49 8.54
CA HIS A 52 6.72 -7.29 9.23
C HIS A 52 7.17 -6.23 8.23
N LYS A 53 6.83 -4.97 8.52
CA LYS A 53 7.41 -3.85 7.82
C LYS A 53 8.73 -3.48 8.47
N ASP A 54 9.82 -3.65 7.72
CA ASP A 54 11.15 -3.17 8.09
C ASP A 54 11.23 -1.65 7.93
N VAL A 55 12.40 -1.08 8.24
CA VAL A 55 12.68 0.35 8.01
C VAL A 55 14.00 0.53 7.28
N PHE A 56 14.02 1.45 6.31
CA PHE A 56 15.21 1.80 5.54
C PHE A 56 15.53 3.31 5.68
N PRO A 57 16.81 3.69 5.93
CA PRO A 57 17.20 5.08 6.07
C PRO A 57 17.41 5.72 4.68
N TYR A 58 16.36 6.34 4.12
CA TYR A 58 16.45 6.94 2.78
C TYR A 58 17.26 8.25 2.74
N GLU A 59 17.22 9.04 3.81
CA GLU A 59 17.76 10.41 3.83
C GLU A 59 19.28 10.48 3.65
N ILE A 60 19.99 9.37 3.89
CA ILE A 60 21.44 9.29 3.73
C ILE A 60 21.88 9.10 2.27
N ILE A 61 20.99 8.67 1.37
CA ILE A 61 21.30 8.38 -0.03
C ILE A 61 20.77 9.48 -0.94
N ASN A 62 21.60 9.90 -1.88
CA ASN A 62 21.25 10.83 -2.94
C ASN A 62 21.98 10.48 -4.24
N SER A 63 21.69 11.26 -5.29
CA SER A 63 22.26 11.05 -6.64
C SER A 63 23.78 11.09 -6.71
N LYS A 64 24.46 11.69 -5.72
CA LYS A 64 25.92 11.84 -5.70
C LYS A 64 26.63 10.72 -4.95
N ASN A 65 26.02 10.17 -3.88
CA ASN A 65 26.68 9.23 -2.97
C ASN A 65 26.13 7.80 -2.98
N TRP A 66 25.03 7.54 -3.72
CA TRP A 66 24.31 6.26 -3.64
C TRP A 66 25.21 5.04 -3.86
N LYS A 67 26.14 5.09 -4.82
CA LYS A 67 26.99 3.94 -5.16
C LYS A 67 27.96 3.61 -4.03
N GLU A 68 28.58 4.63 -3.44
CA GLU A 68 29.51 4.44 -2.32
C GLU A 68 28.78 3.92 -1.08
N ILE A 69 27.61 4.46 -0.78
CA ILE A 69 26.83 4.06 0.38
C ILE A 69 26.28 2.64 0.21
N LEU A 70 25.65 2.34 -0.92
CA LEU A 70 24.94 1.07 -1.11
C LEU A 70 25.87 -0.12 -1.34
N MET A 71 27.10 0.10 -1.79
CA MET A 71 28.08 -0.98 -1.98
C MET A 71 28.81 -1.41 -0.70
N LYS A 72 28.64 -0.67 0.40
CA LYS A 72 29.25 -1.02 1.69
C LYS A 72 28.60 -2.28 2.28
N THR A 73 29.46 -3.10 2.89
CA THR A 73 29.09 -4.35 3.58
C THR A 73 28.84 -4.13 5.07
N GLU A 74 29.23 -2.98 5.63
CA GLU A 74 28.86 -2.60 6.99
C GLU A 74 27.35 -2.28 7.09
N PRO A 75 26.70 -2.46 8.25
CA PRO A 75 25.33 -1.99 8.45
C PRO A 75 25.24 -0.45 8.47
N PHE A 76 24.02 0.07 8.42
CA PHE A 76 23.75 1.47 8.74
C PHE A 76 23.95 1.72 10.23
N GLU A 77 24.47 2.89 10.58
CA GLU A 77 24.55 3.31 11.97
C GLU A 77 23.20 3.79 12.47
N GLN A 78 22.93 3.72 13.77
CA GLN A 78 21.66 4.18 14.34
C GLN A 78 21.35 5.64 13.97
N LYS A 79 22.37 6.51 13.91
CA LYS A 79 22.26 7.92 13.50
C LYS A 79 21.72 8.10 12.08
N ASP A 80 21.93 7.12 11.20
CA ASP A 80 21.48 7.16 9.81
C ASP A 80 19.94 7.06 9.72
N PHE A 81 19.29 6.55 10.76
CA PHE A 81 17.83 6.49 10.90
C PHE A 81 17.23 7.76 11.51
N LYS A 82 18.01 8.83 11.68
CA LYS A 82 17.45 10.12 12.13
C LYS A 82 16.76 10.80 10.95
N SER A 83 15.45 11.00 11.04
CA SER A 83 14.72 11.77 10.04
C SER A 83 14.82 13.26 10.32
N GLN A 84 15.27 14.02 9.32
CA GLN A 84 15.26 15.48 9.33
C GLN A 84 13.83 16.01 9.28
N LEU A 85 12.94 15.33 8.56
CA LEU A 85 11.55 15.75 8.40
C LEU A 85 10.73 15.54 9.69
N LYS A 86 10.95 14.44 10.40
CA LYS A 86 10.28 14.16 11.69
C LYS A 86 11.02 14.71 12.91
N GLY A 87 12.26 15.17 12.74
CA GLY A 87 13.10 15.69 13.82
C GLY A 87 13.59 14.65 14.84
N GLY A 88 13.45 13.35 14.53
CA GLY A 88 13.72 12.25 15.46
C GLY A 88 14.11 10.96 14.74
N TYR A 89 14.47 9.94 15.52
CA TYR A 89 14.77 8.60 14.98
C TYR A 89 13.49 7.92 14.49
N ILE A 90 13.57 7.30 13.31
CA ILE A 90 12.43 6.57 12.72
C ILE A 90 12.26 5.16 13.28
N ILE A 91 13.25 4.67 14.03
CA ILE A 91 13.24 3.38 14.73
C ILE A 91 13.65 3.56 16.19
N THR A 92 13.14 2.66 17.03
CA THR A 92 13.57 2.49 18.42
C THR A 92 14.92 1.77 18.52
N LYS A 93 15.50 1.72 19.72
CA LYS A 93 16.74 0.98 19.95
C LYS A 93 16.56 -0.52 19.71
N ASP A 94 15.46 -1.10 20.18
CA ASP A 94 15.19 -2.53 20.02
C ASP A 94 14.99 -2.89 18.53
N GLU A 95 14.30 -2.04 17.76
CA GLU A 95 14.16 -2.19 16.31
C GLU A 95 15.51 -2.08 15.59
N TYR A 96 16.43 -1.23 16.07
CA TYR A 96 17.79 -1.15 15.51
C TYR A 96 18.62 -2.41 15.80
N ASP A 97 18.51 -2.97 17.01
CA ASP A 97 19.19 -4.21 17.36
C ASP A 97 18.67 -5.38 16.51
N GLN A 98 17.36 -5.42 16.23
CA GLN A 98 16.76 -6.39 15.30
C GLN A 98 17.27 -6.18 13.86
N TYR A 99 17.32 -4.95 13.37
CA TYR A 99 17.91 -4.62 12.07
C TYR A 99 19.35 -5.15 11.93
N LEU A 100 20.18 -5.03 12.97
CA LEU A 100 21.55 -5.55 12.94
C LEU A 100 21.61 -7.07 12.81
N ILE A 101 20.63 -7.79 13.37
CA ILE A 101 20.52 -9.24 13.24
C ILE A 101 20.10 -9.60 11.81
N ASP A 102 19.09 -8.92 11.27
CA ASP A 102 18.56 -9.21 9.95
C ASP A 102 19.51 -8.79 8.82
N PHE A 103 20.27 -7.70 9.00
CA PHE A 103 21.26 -7.25 8.04
C PHE A 103 22.33 -8.30 7.74
N LYS A 104 22.65 -9.18 8.70
CA LYS A 104 23.61 -10.29 8.51
C LYS A 104 23.22 -11.28 7.41
N ARG A 105 21.95 -11.29 6.99
CA ARG A 105 21.46 -12.11 5.89
C ARG A 105 21.84 -11.56 4.51
N PHE A 106 22.33 -10.32 4.45
CA PHE A 106 22.64 -9.61 3.22
C PHE A 106 24.15 -9.33 3.10
N THR A 107 24.64 -9.29 1.86
CA THR A 107 26.06 -9.04 1.58
C THR A 107 26.41 -7.55 1.70
N ASN A 108 25.51 -6.67 1.28
CA ASN A 108 25.72 -5.23 1.25
C ASN A 108 24.38 -4.48 1.41
N LYS A 109 24.46 -3.16 1.58
CA LYS A 109 23.31 -2.27 1.74
C LYS A 109 22.38 -2.24 0.52
N LEU A 110 22.89 -2.48 -0.69
CA LEU A 110 22.08 -2.58 -1.91
C LEU A 110 21.16 -3.80 -1.88
N ASP A 111 21.66 -4.95 -1.44
CA ASP A 111 20.85 -6.18 -1.36
C ASP A 111 19.78 -6.06 -0.27
N TYR A 112 20.11 -5.41 0.86
CA TYR A 112 19.11 -5.02 1.86
C TYR A 112 18.04 -4.08 1.29
N LEU A 113 18.41 -3.06 0.50
CA LEU A 113 17.45 -2.16 -0.16
C LEU A 113 16.52 -2.90 -1.14
N LYS A 114 17.06 -3.83 -1.94
CA LYS A 114 16.24 -4.64 -2.86
C LYS A 114 15.23 -5.48 -2.10
N TYR A 115 15.68 -6.18 -1.06
CA TYR A 115 14.82 -6.99 -0.20
C TYR A 115 13.71 -6.13 0.41
N TYR A 116 14.07 -4.98 0.99
CA TYR A 116 13.13 -4.04 1.57
C TYR A 116 12.06 -3.60 0.57
N ASN A 117 12.46 -3.20 -0.64
CA ASN A 117 11.53 -2.75 -1.67
C ASN A 117 10.60 -3.87 -2.14
N ILE A 118 11.11 -5.10 -2.24
CA ILE A 118 10.29 -6.28 -2.58
C ILE A 118 9.27 -6.54 -1.47
N ASN A 119 9.71 -6.55 -0.21
CA ASN A 119 8.83 -6.76 0.94
C ASN A 119 7.72 -5.69 1.01
N ASP A 120 8.04 -4.41 0.82
CA ASP A 120 7.05 -3.33 0.80
C ASP A 120 6.02 -3.52 -0.34
N ILE A 121 6.44 -4.03 -1.51
CA ILE A 121 5.53 -4.35 -2.62
C ILE A 121 4.66 -5.56 -2.27
N GLU A 122 5.24 -6.65 -1.75
CA GLU A 122 4.51 -7.86 -1.39
C GLU A 122 3.42 -7.57 -0.34
N ILE A 123 3.76 -6.78 0.68
CA ILE A 123 2.82 -6.31 1.70
C ILE A 123 1.67 -5.51 1.07
N MET A 124 1.93 -4.72 0.02
CA MET A 124 0.89 -3.90 -0.61
C MET A 124 0.05 -4.68 -1.62
N VAL A 125 0.64 -5.64 -2.33
CA VAL A 125 -0.05 -6.44 -3.36
C VAL A 125 -1.10 -7.35 -2.74
N LYS A 126 -0.81 -7.98 -1.60
CA LYS A 126 -1.78 -8.87 -0.92
C LYS A 126 -3.13 -8.21 -0.61
N PRO A 127 -3.21 -7.08 0.11
CA PRO A 127 -4.47 -6.43 0.42
C PRO A 127 -5.15 -5.88 -0.84
N LEU A 128 -4.41 -5.47 -1.86
CA LEU A 128 -4.98 -5.06 -3.16
C LEU A 128 -5.65 -6.23 -3.88
N MET A 129 -5.02 -7.40 -3.91
CA MET A 129 -5.62 -8.61 -4.50
C MET A 129 -6.86 -9.03 -3.72
N ASN A 130 -6.80 -9.05 -2.38
CA ASN A 130 -7.96 -9.36 -1.56
C ASN A 130 -9.13 -8.39 -1.80
N LEU A 131 -8.83 -7.11 -2.01
CA LEU A 131 -9.84 -6.10 -2.37
C LEU A 131 -10.49 -6.41 -3.74
N ILE A 132 -9.67 -6.69 -4.77
CA ILE A 132 -10.16 -7.07 -6.10
C ILE A 132 -11.06 -8.31 -6.00
N ASP A 133 -10.58 -9.37 -5.36
CA ASP A 133 -11.31 -10.65 -5.23
C ASP A 133 -12.64 -10.47 -4.48
N THR A 134 -12.66 -9.63 -3.44
CA THR A 134 -13.89 -9.36 -2.66
C THR A 134 -14.94 -8.65 -3.50
N PHE A 135 -14.55 -7.68 -4.34
CA PHE A 135 -15.48 -6.91 -5.16
C PHE A 135 -15.84 -7.58 -6.49
N GLU A 136 -15.00 -8.50 -6.98
CA GLU A 136 -15.33 -9.36 -8.10
C GLU A 136 -16.62 -10.17 -7.82
N GLN A 137 -16.84 -10.59 -6.56
CA GLN A 137 -18.08 -11.28 -6.14
C GLN A 137 -19.35 -10.45 -6.38
N PHE A 138 -19.22 -9.13 -6.45
CA PHE A 138 -20.30 -8.19 -6.72
C PHE A 138 -20.32 -7.71 -8.17
N ASN A 139 -19.50 -8.31 -9.06
CA ASN A 139 -19.26 -7.86 -10.43
C ASN A 139 -18.80 -6.39 -10.51
N ILE A 140 -18.10 -5.92 -9.48
CA ILE A 140 -17.57 -4.56 -9.42
C ILE A 140 -16.09 -4.62 -9.77
N ASP A 141 -15.72 -3.97 -10.87
CA ASP A 141 -14.32 -3.82 -11.27
C ASP A 141 -13.63 -2.82 -10.32
N VAL A 142 -12.83 -3.34 -9.39
CA VAL A 142 -11.79 -2.56 -8.69
C VAL A 142 -10.86 -1.95 -9.74
N LEU A 143 -9.90 -1.08 -9.53
CA LEU A 143 -9.16 -0.43 -10.65
C LEU A 143 -10.01 0.53 -11.54
N HIS A 144 -11.22 0.18 -11.99
CA HIS A 144 -12.10 1.08 -12.73
C HIS A 144 -12.64 2.20 -11.83
N TYR A 145 -13.07 1.86 -10.61
CA TYR A 145 -13.52 2.84 -9.63
C TYR A 145 -12.31 3.32 -8.82
N ILE A 146 -11.87 4.55 -9.04
CA ILE A 146 -10.55 5.03 -8.60
C ILE A 146 -10.47 5.24 -7.06
N SER A 147 -11.51 4.91 -6.27
CA SER A 147 -11.49 5.05 -4.81
C SER A 147 -12.50 4.20 -4.03
N ILE A 148 -12.25 3.98 -2.73
CA ILE A 148 -13.21 3.39 -1.76
C ILE A 148 -14.60 4.01 -1.86
N ALA A 149 -14.70 5.34 -1.84
CA ALA A 149 -15.99 6.02 -1.89
C ALA A 149 -16.80 5.69 -3.15
N SER A 150 -16.12 5.58 -4.31
CA SER A 150 -16.77 5.17 -5.56
C SER A 150 -17.24 3.72 -5.54
N TYR A 151 -16.50 2.82 -4.87
CA TYR A 151 -16.95 1.43 -4.65
C TYR A 151 -18.17 1.36 -3.75
N ALA A 152 -18.15 2.04 -2.61
CA ALA A 152 -19.26 2.05 -1.67
C ALA A 152 -20.54 2.57 -2.35
N TYR A 153 -20.43 3.63 -3.15
CA TYR A 153 -21.52 4.14 -3.95
C TYR A 153 -22.04 3.11 -4.98
N ALA A 154 -21.17 2.54 -5.80
CA ALA A 154 -21.56 1.53 -6.79
C ALA A 154 -22.21 0.31 -6.14
N THR A 155 -21.65 -0.16 -5.02
CA THR A 155 -22.17 -1.28 -4.22
C THR A 155 -23.56 -0.96 -3.66
N ASN A 156 -23.75 0.22 -3.06
CA ASN A 156 -25.06 0.65 -2.54
C ASN A 156 -26.11 0.77 -3.64
N HIS A 157 -25.72 1.31 -4.81
CA HIS A 157 -26.59 1.34 -5.98
C HIS A 157 -26.97 -0.07 -6.42
N TYR A 158 -25.99 -0.96 -6.54
CA TYR A 158 -26.23 -2.35 -6.91
C TYR A 158 -27.18 -3.05 -5.92
N LEU A 159 -26.94 -2.91 -4.62
CA LEU A 159 -27.77 -3.45 -3.55
C LEU A 159 -29.21 -2.95 -3.59
N THR A 160 -29.40 -1.67 -3.89
CA THR A 160 -30.73 -1.04 -3.94
C THR A 160 -31.57 -1.60 -5.08
N TYR A 161 -30.97 -1.84 -6.24
CA TYR A 161 -31.69 -2.27 -7.44
C TYR A 161 -31.68 -3.78 -7.67
N PHE A 162 -30.73 -4.51 -7.08
CA PHE A 162 -30.55 -5.96 -7.25
C PHE A 162 -30.39 -6.70 -5.90
N PRO A 163 -31.31 -6.54 -4.93
CA PRO A 163 -31.14 -7.07 -3.58
C PRO A 163 -31.09 -8.61 -3.51
N SER A 164 -31.75 -9.30 -4.45
CA SER A 164 -31.77 -10.77 -4.50
C SER A 164 -30.46 -11.41 -4.95
N GLN A 165 -29.53 -10.63 -5.48
CA GLN A 165 -28.22 -11.10 -5.93
C GLN A 165 -27.17 -11.07 -4.83
N PHE A 166 -27.50 -10.52 -3.65
CA PHE A 166 -26.61 -10.39 -2.51
C PHE A 166 -27.00 -11.42 -1.44
N ASN A 167 -26.33 -12.57 -1.44
CA ASN A 167 -26.68 -13.69 -0.56
C ASN A 167 -25.67 -13.82 0.59
N LEU A 168 -25.88 -13.02 1.65
CA LEU A 168 -25.01 -12.96 2.83
C LEU A 168 -24.98 -14.26 3.69
N GLU A 169 -25.93 -15.19 3.47
CA GLU A 169 -26.10 -16.36 4.33
C GLU A 169 -25.10 -17.51 4.05
N ASN A 170 -24.38 -17.48 2.92
CA ASN A 170 -23.49 -18.59 2.54
C ASN A 170 -22.00 -18.41 2.91
N ASP A 171 -21.56 -17.22 3.32
CA ASP A 171 -20.12 -16.94 3.57
C ASP A 171 -19.73 -17.01 5.05
N THR A 172 -20.00 -18.13 5.72
CA THR A 172 -19.57 -18.37 7.11
C THR A 172 -18.20 -19.04 7.27
N ASN A 173 -17.46 -19.27 6.17
CA ASN A 173 -16.17 -19.94 6.23
C ASN A 173 -14.99 -18.95 6.29
N SER A 174 -14.51 -18.71 7.51
CA SER A 174 -13.19 -18.26 8.00
C SER A 174 -12.42 -17.08 7.37
N VAL A 175 -12.69 -16.67 6.13
CA VAL A 175 -12.12 -15.49 5.44
C VAL A 175 -13.08 -14.29 5.52
N SER A 176 -14.34 -14.55 5.84
CA SER A 176 -15.47 -13.61 5.76
C SER A 176 -15.61 -12.60 6.91
N ARG A 177 -14.87 -12.74 8.02
CA ARG A 177 -14.99 -11.79 9.15
C ARG A 177 -14.31 -10.44 8.89
N ILE A 178 -13.27 -10.42 8.07
CA ILE A 178 -12.60 -9.17 7.62
C ILE A 178 -13.50 -8.48 6.59
N ASN A 179 -14.07 -9.26 5.66
CA ASN A 179 -14.97 -8.79 4.62
C ASN A 179 -16.28 -8.21 5.19
N ALA A 180 -16.87 -8.85 6.19
CA ALA A 180 -18.09 -8.35 6.83
C ALA A 180 -17.87 -7.03 7.58
N LYS A 181 -16.70 -6.84 8.21
CA LYS A 181 -16.36 -5.57 8.87
C LYS A 181 -16.15 -4.44 7.87
N GLN A 182 -15.35 -4.65 6.82
CA GLN A 182 -15.16 -3.63 5.79
C GLN A 182 -16.48 -3.26 5.09
N VAL A 183 -17.32 -4.24 4.75
CA VAL A 183 -18.64 -3.95 4.15
C VAL A 183 -19.59 -3.23 5.12
N GLN A 184 -19.57 -3.59 6.42
CA GLN A 184 -20.34 -2.87 7.44
C GLN A 184 -19.84 -1.44 7.66
N ASP A 185 -18.54 -1.23 7.73
CA ASP A 185 -17.93 0.09 7.93
C ASP A 185 -18.20 1.00 6.72
N LEU A 186 -18.13 0.47 5.49
CA LEU A 186 -18.52 1.18 4.27
C LEU A 186 -20.02 1.50 4.22
N SER A 187 -20.88 0.60 4.70
CA SER A 187 -22.33 0.83 4.81
C SER A 187 -22.69 1.88 5.87
N GLN A 188 -21.92 1.97 6.95
CA GLN A 188 -22.10 2.99 7.99
C GLN A 188 -21.61 4.37 7.53
N GLN A 189 -20.50 4.44 6.80
CA GLN A 189 -19.99 5.69 6.22
C GLN A 189 -20.93 6.28 5.15
N ALA A 190 -21.64 5.43 4.39
CA ALA A 190 -22.61 5.89 3.40
C ALA A 190 -23.93 6.43 3.98
N LYS A 191 -24.14 6.33 5.30
CA LYS A 191 -25.33 6.83 6.01
C LYS A 191 -25.10 8.16 6.74
N ALA A 192 -23.87 8.69 6.74
CA ALA A 192 -23.49 10.00 7.26
C ALA A 192 -23.41 11.03 6.13
#